data_AF-A0A4P5ZB70-F1
#
_entry.id   AF-A0A4P5ZB70-F1
#
_cell.length_a   1.000
_cell.length_b   1.000
_cell.length_c   1.000
_cell.angle_alpha   90.00
_cell.angle_beta   90.00
_cell.angle_gamma   90.00
#
_symmetry.space_group_name_H-M   'P 1'
#
loop_
_entity.id
_entity.type
_entity.pdbx_description
1 polymer ?
#
loop_
_entity_poly.entity_id
_entity_poly.type
_entity_poly.pdbx_seq_one_letter_code
_entity_poly.pdbx_strand_id
1 'polypeptide(L)'
;MTSIDQQFNQAALHWDLETLYTDLASAKGRRLTPMEKLHLRGLLCGFSPTEIAEQLGKNVKGVKTDLCVTLYRYVKSLVDKLDARIESWREVTEWLEEAGYKLQTPPQIPLDSLLTEKSIINISNIHIDKNQLVVAFNLKIPTTFATSESKKHSEITENSIIAENLVN
;
A
#
# COMPACT_ATOMS: atom_id res chain seq x y z
N MET A 1 8.14 9.32 -27.14
CA MET A 1 9.19 9.38 -26.10
C MET A 1 8.51 9.76 -24.81
N THR A 2 8.38 8.83 -23.87
CA THR A 2 7.88 9.14 -22.52
C THR A 2 8.87 10.10 -21.86
N SER A 3 8.38 11.21 -21.32
CA SER A 3 9.25 12.12 -20.57
C SER A 3 9.91 11.33 -19.44
N ILE A 4 11.20 11.53 -19.21
CA ILE A 4 11.98 10.84 -18.16
C ILE A 4 11.29 10.99 -16.80
N ASP A 5 10.62 12.12 -16.56
CA ASP A 5 9.87 12.39 -15.33
C ASP A 5 8.62 11.51 -15.15
N GLN A 6 8.12 10.88 -16.22
CA GLN A 6 6.94 10.00 -16.20
C GLN A 6 7.28 8.52 -16.07
N GLN A 7 8.56 8.13 -16.18
CA GLN A 7 8.95 6.75 -15.99
C GLN A 7 8.75 6.34 -14.52
N PHE A 8 8.32 5.09 -14.33
CA PHE A 8 8.05 4.49 -13.02
C PHE A 8 6.94 5.15 -12.20
N ASN A 9 6.02 5.89 -12.84
CA ASN A 9 4.92 6.55 -12.14
C ASN A 9 3.96 5.58 -11.45
N GLN A 10 3.90 4.31 -11.84
CA GLN A 10 3.10 3.31 -11.13
C GLN A 10 3.51 3.12 -9.66
N ALA A 11 4.70 3.56 -9.24
CA ALA A 11 5.09 3.56 -7.83
C ALA A 11 4.09 4.36 -6.97
N ALA A 12 3.53 5.45 -7.49
CA ALA A 12 2.57 6.30 -6.77
C ALA A 12 1.25 5.60 -6.43
N LEU A 13 0.96 4.45 -7.05
CA LEU A 13 -0.23 3.66 -6.75
C LEU A 13 -0.10 2.85 -5.45
N HIS A 14 1.12 2.52 -5.06
CA HIS A 14 1.41 1.62 -3.95
C HIS A 14 2.23 2.26 -2.84
N TRP A 15 2.77 3.45 -3.08
CA TRP A 15 3.70 4.12 -2.17
C TRP A 15 3.32 5.58 -1.98
N ASP A 16 3.42 6.06 -0.74
CA ASP A 16 3.29 7.47 -0.41
C ASP A 16 4.58 8.21 -0.79
N LEU A 17 4.69 8.56 -2.07
CA LEU A 17 5.87 9.24 -2.61
C LEU A 17 6.06 10.65 -2.03
N GLU A 18 4.99 11.32 -1.62
CA GLU A 18 5.05 12.69 -1.11
C GLU A 18 5.76 12.72 0.25
N THR A 19 5.30 11.89 1.18
CA THR A 19 5.92 11.73 2.50
C THR A 19 7.33 11.17 2.35
N LEU A 20 7.51 10.14 1.52
CA LEU A 20 8.83 9.52 1.29
C LEU A 20 9.87 10.52 0.74
N TYR A 21 9.50 11.37 -0.22
CA TYR A 21 10.43 12.38 -0.74
C TYR A 21 10.74 13.47 0.29
N THR A 22 9.78 13.82 1.13
CA THR A 22 9.96 14.81 2.18
C THR A 22 10.91 14.29 3.24
N ASP A 23 10.71 13.07 3.70
CA ASP A 23 11.50 12.47 4.76
C ASP A 23 12.90 12.11 4.29
N LEU A 24 13.05 11.60 3.06
CA LEU A 24 14.38 11.42 2.47
C LEU A 24 15.11 12.75 2.25
N ALA A 25 14.40 13.84 1.93
CA ALA A 25 15.03 15.16 1.80
C ALA A 25 15.52 15.67 3.15
N SER A 26 14.77 15.41 4.21
CA SER A 26 15.16 15.70 5.60
C SER A 26 16.38 14.87 6.01
N ALA A 27 16.37 13.56 5.76
CA ALA A 27 17.50 12.66 6.04
C ALA A 27 18.77 13.01 5.26
N LYS A 28 18.61 13.52 4.03
CA LYS A 28 19.70 14.00 3.16
C LYS A 28 20.19 15.41 3.54
N GLY A 29 19.37 16.20 4.24
CA GLY A 29 19.60 17.62 4.52
C GLY A 29 19.40 18.55 3.31
N ARG A 30 18.87 18.05 2.18
CA ARG A 30 18.56 18.85 0.97
C ARG A 30 17.53 18.14 0.11
N ARG A 31 16.95 18.87 -0.86
CA ARG A 31 15.98 18.31 -1.82
C ARG A 31 16.57 17.13 -2.62
N LEU A 32 15.72 16.13 -2.90
CA LEU A 32 16.07 15.06 -3.83
C LEU A 32 16.16 15.61 -5.25
N THR A 33 17.18 15.18 -5.98
CA THR A 33 17.31 15.50 -7.40
C THR A 33 16.24 14.74 -8.20
N PRO A 34 15.84 15.23 -9.39
CA PRO A 34 14.92 14.49 -10.26
C PRO A 34 15.39 13.05 -10.53
N MET A 35 16.71 12.86 -10.63
CA MET A 35 17.29 11.54 -10.90
C MET A 35 17.18 10.59 -9.71
N GLU A 36 17.43 11.07 -8.49
CA GLU A 36 17.24 10.26 -7.28
C GLU A 36 15.77 9.84 -7.14
N LYS A 37 14.83 10.76 -7.38
CA LYS A 37 13.39 10.44 -7.36
C LYS A 37 13.03 9.38 -8.40
N LEU A 38 13.67 9.43 -9.56
CA LEU A 38 13.43 8.49 -10.65
C LEU A 38 13.96 7.10 -10.33
N HIS A 39 15.22 7.00 -9.88
CA HIS A 39 15.82 5.75 -9.45
C HIS A 39 15.05 5.12 -8.28
N LEU A 40 14.59 5.94 -7.32
CA LEU A 40 13.76 5.49 -6.21
C LEU A 40 12.44 4.90 -6.71
N ARG A 41 11.71 5.60 -7.59
CA ARG A 41 10.47 5.06 -8.19
C ARG A 41 10.73 3.73 -8.92
N GLY A 42 11.86 3.59 -9.62
CA GLY A 42 12.27 2.33 -10.23
C GLY A 42 12.37 1.19 -9.22
N LEU A 43 13.06 1.41 -8.10
CA LEU A 43 13.19 0.42 -7.03
C LEU A 43 11.83 0.06 -6.41
N LEU A 44 11.00 1.07 -6.10
CA LEU A 44 9.67 0.88 -5.51
C LEU A 44 8.69 0.11 -6.41
N CYS A 45 8.92 0.17 -7.73
CA CYS A 45 8.18 -0.64 -8.70
C CYS A 45 8.69 -2.09 -8.80
N GLY A 46 9.74 -2.46 -8.06
CA GLY A 46 10.34 -3.79 -8.10
C GLY A 46 11.37 -4.00 -9.21
N PHE A 47 11.87 -2.93 -9.85
CA PHE A 47 12.95 -3.04 -10.83
C PHE A 47 14.32 -3.06 -10.14
N SER A 48 15.18 -3.95 -10.59
CA SER A 48 16.58 -3.99 -10.18
C SER A 48 17.39 -2.81 -10.75
N PRO A 49 18.54 -2.47 -10.16
CA PRO A 49 19.43 -1.43 -10.70
C PRO A 49 19.85 -1.65 -12.16
N THR A 50 19.91 -2.90 -12.61
CA THR A 50 20.22 -3.24 -14.00
C THR A 50 19.05 -2.89 -14.92
N GLU A 51 17.82 -3.31 -14.56
CA GLU A 51 16.61 -3.00 -15.33
C GLU A 51 16.33 -1.50 -15.38
N ILE A 52 16.55 -0.79 -14.26
CA ILE A 52 16.44 0.67 -14.21
C ILE A 52 17.44 1.31 -15.20
N ALA A 53 18.68 0.83 -15.24
CA ALA A 53 19.68 1.38 -16.15
C ALA A 53 19.33 1.12 -17.63
N GLU A 54 18.85 -0.08 -17.96
CA GLU A 54 18.39 -0.43 -19.30
C GLU A 54 17.23 0.46 -19.75
N GLN A 55 16.22 0.64 -18.89
CA GLN A 55 15.04 1.45 -19.20
C GLN A 55 15.36 2.95 -19.32
N LEU A 56 16.42 3.41 -18.65
CA LEU A 56 16.94 4.78 -18.75
C LEU A 56 17.97 4.96 -19.88
N GLY A 57 18.38 3.90 -20.57
CA GLY A 57 19.48 3.94 -21.55
C GLY A 57 20.82 4.38 -20.94
N LYS A 58 21.07 4.01 -19.68
CA LYS A 58 22.24 4.41 -18.89
C LYS A 58 23.20 3.26 -18.63
N ASN A 59 24.41 3.62 -18.21
CA ASN A 59 25.39 2.64 -17.77
C ASN A 59 24.96 2.01 -16.43
N VAL A 60 24.81 0.67 -16.42
CA VAL A 60 24.46 -0.13 -15.23
C VAL A 60 25.37 0.14 -14.03
N LYS A 61 26.68 0.26 -14.24
CA LYS A 61 27.65 0.53 -13.15
C LYS A 61 27.46 1.92 -12.56
N GLY A 62 27.07 2.89 -13.40
CA GLY A 62 26.75 4.25 -12.98
C GLY A 62 25.52 4.26 -12.06
N VAL A 63 24.43 3.62 -12.48
CA VAL A 63 23.18 3.55 -11.70
C VAL A 63 23.40 2.79 -10.37
N LYS A 64 24.11 1.67 -10.38
CA LYS A 64 24.43 0.91 -9.16
C LYS A 64 25.23 1.74 -8.16
N THR A 65 26.28 2.41 -8.64
CA THR A 65 27.11 3.28 -7.77
C THR A 65 26.29 4.43 -7.21
N ASP A 66 25.49 5.08 -8.05
CA ASP A 66 24.62 6.20 -7.64
C ASP A 66 23.65 5.77 -6.54
N LEU A 67 22.94 4.63 -6.72
CA LEU A 67 22.04 4.06 -5.72
C LEU A 67 22.74 3.78 -4.38
N CYS A 68 23.91 3.13 -4.42
CA CYS A 68 24.67 2.78 -3.22
C CYS A 68 25.18 4.02 -2.46
N VAL A 69 25.65 5.04 -3.19
CA VAL A 69 26.26 6.24 -2.59
C VAL A 69 25.20 7.22 -2.11
N THR A 70 24.03 7.26 -2.75
CA THR A 70 22.98 8.23 -2.47
C THR A 70 21.79 7.60 -1.76
N LEU A 71 20.88 6.96 -2.50
CA LEU A 71 19.60 6.48 -2.01
C LEU A 71 19.73 5.50 -0.85
N TYR A 72 20.66 4.55 -0.92
CA TYR A 72 20.83 3.56 0.16
C TYR A 72 21.29 4.21 1.46
N ARG A 73 22.15 5.22 1.36
CA ARG A 73 22.59 6.00 2.52
C ARG A 73 21.43 6.79 3.13
N TYR A 74 20.59 7.40 2.29
CA TYR A 74 19.46 8.21 2.76
C TYR A 74 18.40 7.33 3.42
N VAL A 75 18.10 6.16 2.84
CA VAL A 75 17.18 5.19 3.44
C VAL A 75 17.71 4.67 4.78
N LYS A 76 18.99 4.31 4.88
CA LYS A 76 19.60 3.91 6.16
C LYS A 76 19.45 4.97 7.26
N SER A 77 19.68 6.24 6.90
CA SER A 77 19.51 7.36 7.82
C SER A 77 18.05 7.53 8.22
N LEU A 78 17.11 7.32 7.29
CA LEU A 78 15.69 7.45 7.52
C LEU A 78 15.12 6.35 8.45
N VAL A 79 15.57 5.11 8.29
CA VAL A 79 15.08 3.96 9.10
C VAL A 79 15.96 3.66 10.32
N ASP A 80 16.90 4.54 10.65
CA ASP A 80 17.86 4.39 11.75
C ASP A 80 18.65 3.05 11.71
N LYS A 81 19.05 2.62 10.51
CA LYS A 81 19.84 1.41 10.26
C LYS A 81 21.20 1.75 9.64
N LEU A 82 21.93 2.69 10.24
CA LEU A 82 23.22 3.18 9.71
C LEU A 82 24.27 2.06 9.59
N ASP A 83 24.32 1.15 10.56
CA ASP A 83 25.28 0.04 10.63
C ASP A 83 24.86 -1.18 9.79
N ALA A 84 23.61 -1.24 9.34
CA ALA A 84 23.13 -2.37 8.56
C ALA A 84 23.75 -2.38 7.16
N ARG A 85 24.17 -3.55 6.69
CA ARG A 85 24.60 -3.75 5.30
C ARG A 85 23.36 -4.08 4.45
N ILE A 86 23.19 -3.35 3.35
CA ILE A 86 22.19 -3.69 2.33
C ILE A 86 22.85 -4.68 1.38
N GLU A 87 22.40 -5.92 1.37
CA GLU A 87 22.94 -6.96 0.48
C GLU A 87 22.16 -7.04 -0.83
N SER A 88 20.85 -6.80 -0.75
CA SER A 88 19.93 -6.79 -1.87
C SER A 88 19.21 -5.45 -1.99
N TRP A 89 18.99 -4.99 -3.22
CA TRP A 89 18.16 -3.80 -3.48
C TRP A 89 16.72 -3.97 -2.99
N ARG A 90 16.24 -5.21 -2.80
CA ARG A 90 14.91 -5.51 -2.27
C ARG A 90 14.77 -5.15 -0.79
N GLU A 91 15.84 -5.24 -0.02
CA GLU A 91 15.83 -4.84 1.40
C GLU A 91 15.48 -3.37 1.55
N VAL A 92 15.88 -2.52 0.59
CA VAL A 92 15.51 -1.11 0.58
C VAL A 92 14.00 -0.93 0.49
N THR A 93 13.34 -1.69 -0.38
CA THR A 93 11.88 -1.65 -0.48
C THR A 93 11.21 -2.22 0.77
N GLU A 94 11.75 -3.30 1.33
CA GLU A 94 11.22 -3.92 2.56
C GLU A 94 11.32 -2.97 3.75
N TRP A 95 12.44 -2.29 3.94
CA TRP A 95 12.60 -1.32 5.03
C TRP A 95 11.67 -0.12 4.90
N LEU A 96 11.42 0.34 3.68
CA LEU A 96 10.46 1.41 3.44
C LEU A 96 9.01 0.95 3.67
N GLU A 97 8.70 -0.31 3.37
CA GLU A 97 7.41 -0.90 3.69
C GLU A 97 7.21 -1.03 5.21
N GLU A 98 8.21 -1.54 5.93
CA GLU A 98 8.22 -1.63 7.40
C GLU A 98 8.10 -0.26 8.08
N ALA A 99 8.70 0.77 7.49
CA ALA A 99 8.58 2.15 7.96
C ALA A 99 7.22 2.79 7.64
N GLY A 100 6.31 2.09 6.96
CA GLY A 100 4.93 2.53 6.73
C GLY A 100 4.73 3.39 5.48
N TYR A 101 5.71 3.48 4.57
CA TYR A 101 5.57 4.27 3.33
C TYR A 101 4.75 3.56 2.25
N LYS A 102 4.54 2.25 2.39
CA LYS A 102 3.68 1.52 1.46
C LYS A 102 2.23 1.84 1.80
N LEU A 103 1.51 2.36 0.82
CA LEU A 103 0.08 2.62 0.97
C LEU A 103 -0.57 1.28 1.28
N GLN A 104 -1.32 1.25 2.39
CA GLN A 104 -2.18 0.11 2.62
C GLN A 104 -3.16 0.08 1.46
N THR A 105 -3.02 -0.91 0.59
CA THR A 105 -4.09 -1.23 -0.35
C THR A 105 -5.35 -1.35 0.51
N PRO A 106 -6.39 -0.53 0.26
CA PRO A 106 -7.66 -0.74 0.92
C PRO A 106 -7.96 -2.23 0.79
N PRO A 107 -8.34 -2.93 1.88
CA PRO A 107 -8.73 -4.32 1.75
C PRO A 107 -9.68 -4.38 0.55
N GLN A 108 -9.31 -5.17 -0.45
CA GLN A 108 -10.14 -5.36 -1.64
C GLN A 108 -11.45 -5.91 -1.11
N ILE A 109 -12.42 -5.03 -0.82
CA ILE A 109 -13.71 -5.45 -0.29
C ILE A 109 -14.27 -6.30 -1.42
N PRO A 110 -14.44 -7.62 -1.23
CA PRO A 110 -14.99 -8.46 -2.28
C PRO A 110 -16.30 -7.82 -2.73
N LEU A 111 -16.50 -7.61 -4.04
CA LEU A 111 -17.74 -6.99 -4.54
C LEU A 111 -18.97 -7.75 -4.02
N ASP A 112 -18.83 -9.06 -3.84
CA ASP A 112 -19.81 -9.96 -3.23
C ASP A 112 -20.20 -9.57 -1.79
N SER A 113 -19.30 -8.93 -1.05
CA SER A 113 -19.58 -8.41 0.31
C SER A 113 -20.24 -7.02 0.31
N LEU A 114 -20.12 -6.25 -0.77
CA LEU A 114 -20.83 -4.97 -0.95
C LEU A 114 -22.27 -5.17 -1.45
N LEU A 115 -22.50 -6.28 -2.17
CA LEU A 115 -23.82 -6.69 -2.63
C LEU A 115 -24.45 -7.63 -1.59
N THR A 116 -24.84 -7.08 -0.43
CA THR A 116 -25.71 -7.84 0.48
C THR A 116 -26.97 -8.24 -0.29
N GLU A 117 -27.47 -9.48 -0.13
CA GLU A 117 -28.74 -9.94 -0.71
C GLU A 117 -29.95 -9.02 -0.37
N LYS A 118 -29.78 -8.13 0.61
CA LYS A 118 -30.72 -7.10 1.06
C LYS A 118 -30.64 -5.77 0.31
N SER A 119 -29.65 -5.58 -0.55
CA SER A 119 -29.53 -4.38 -1.40
C SER A 119 -30.50 -4.52 -2.57
N ILE A 120 -31.69 -3.93 -2.41
CA ILE A 120 -32.78 -4.06 -3.39
C ILE A 120 -32.82 -2.80 -4.26
N ILE A 121 -32.73 -3.00 -5.57
CA ILE A 121 -32.97 -1.96 -6.58
C ILE A 121 -34.38 -2.17 -7.14
N ASN A 122 -35.25 -1.17 -6.95
CA ASN A 122 -36.59 -1.20 -7.55
C ASN A 122 -36.64 -0.21 -8.70
N ILE A 123 -36.72 -0.74 -9.92
CA ILE A 123 -36.90 0.09 -11.12
C ILE A 123 -38.41 0.36 -11.26
N SER A 124 -38.80 1.63 -11.14
CA SER A 124 -40.19 2.04 -11.20
C SER A 124 -40.65 2.37 -12.62
N ASN A 125 -39.75 2.82 -13.50
CA ASN A 125 -40.09 3.11 -14.89
C ASN A 125 -38.85 3.04 -15.78
N ILE A 126 -39.01 2.49 -16.98
CA ILE A 126 -38.02 2.55 -18.05
C ILE A 126 -38.78 3.01 -19.30
N HIS A 127 -38.36 4.12 -19.89
CA HIS A 127 -38.90 4.56 -21.18
C HIS A 127 -37.82 5.13 -22.08
N ILE A 128 -38.06 5.01 -23.39
CA ILE A 128 -37.18 5.54 -24.43
C ILE A 128 -38.04 6.47 -25.28
N ASP A 129 -37.69 7.77 -25.33
CA ASP A 129 -38.33 8.74 -26.23
C ASP A 129 -37.28 9.63 -26.89
N LYS A 130 -37.41 9.87 -28.20
CA LYS A 130 -36.56 10.79 -29.00
C LYS A 130 -35.06 10.70 -28.66
N ASN A 131 -34.49 9.50 -28.71
CA ASN A 131 -33.09 9.20 -28.37
C ASN A 131 -32.69 9.35 -26.90
N GLN A 132 -33.63 9.54 -25.98
CA GLN A 132 -33.38 9.61 -24.56
C GLN A 132 -33.91 8.36 -23.87
N LEU A 133 -33.01 7.63 -23.19
CA LEU A 133 -33.36 6.59 -22.25
C LEU A 133 -33.55 7.24 -20.87
N VAL A 134 -34.73 7.08 -20.30
CA VAL A 134 -35.05 7.55 -18.96
C VAL A 134 -35.35 6.35 -18.08
N VAL A 135 -34.54 6.19 -17.03
CA VAL A 135 -34.68 5.13 -16.04
C VAL A 135 -34.97 5.78 -14.69
N ALA A 136 -36.16 5.53 -14.14
CA ALA A 136 -36.51 5.93 -12.80
C ALA A 136 -36.37 4.72 -11.88
N PHE A 137 -35.57 4.84 -10.82
CA PHE A 137 -35.36 3.78 -9.85
C PHE A 137 -35.27 4.33 -8.43
N ASN A 138 -35.64 3.48 -7.47
CA ASN A 138 -35.43 3.72 -6.05
C ASN A 138 -34.32 2.79 -5.57
N LEU A 139 -33.28 3.38 -4.99
CA LEU A 139 -32.12 2.66 -4.46
C LEU A 139 -32.14 2.72 -2.93
N LYS A 140 -32.05 1.55 -2.29
CA LYS A 140 -31.90 1.43 -0.83
C LYS A 140 -30.62 0.66 -0.52
N ILE A 141 -29.64 1.35 0.06
CA ILE A 141 -28.37 0.74 0.49
C ILE A 141 -28.37 0.66 2.02
N PRO A 142 -28.47 -0.54 2.62
CA PRO A 142 -28.30 -0.68 4.05
C PRO A 142 -26.84 -0.43 4.42
N THR A 143 -26.58 0.55 5.29
CA THR A 143 -25.24 0.80 5.83
C THR A 143 -25.09 0.13 7.18
N THR A 144 -24.02 -0.63 7.37
CA THR A 144 -23.59 -1.09 8.69
C THR A 144 -22.66 -0.04 9.29
N PHE A 145 -23.08 0.61 10.37
CA PHE A 145 -22.14 1.35 11.20
C PHE A 145 -21.32 0.33 12.00
N ALA A 146 -20.10 0.06 11.56
CA ALA A 146 -19.12 -0.65 12.37
C ALA A 146 -18.70 0.28 13.51
N THR A 147 -19.33 0.11 14.67
CA THR A 147 -18.82 0.66 15.93
C THR A 147 -17.63 -0.20 16.33
N SER A 148 -16.44 0.38 16.38
CA SER A 148 -15.25 -0.25 16.93
C SER A 148 -15.40 -0.39 18.44
N GLU A 149 -16.14 -1.41 18.88
CA GLU A 149 -16.11 -1.85 20.27
C GLU A 149 -14.84 -2.68 20.53
N SER A 150 -13.98 -2.15 21.38
CA SER A 150 -12.83 -2.84 21.97
C SER A 150 -13.28 -4.14 22.64
N LYS A 151 -12.88 -5.29 22.11
CA LYS A 151 -12.95 -6.57 22.83
C LYS A 151 -11.97 -6.55 23.99
N LYS A 152 -12.46 -6.33 25.22
CA LYS A 152 -11.85 -6.91 26.43
C LYS A 152 -12.36 -8.34 26.57
N HIS A 153 -11.46 -9.31 26.37
CA HIS A 153 -11.69 -10.70 26.74
C HIS A 153 -11.47 -10.84 28.26
N SER A 154 -12.50 -11.28 28.99
CA SER A 154 -12.33 -12.03 30.24
C SER A 154 -13.54 -12.95 30.39
N GLU A 155 -13.42 -14.18 29.88
CA GLU A 155 -14.33 -15.27 30.21
C GLU A 155 -13.78 -15.97 31.46
N ILE A 156 -14.52 -15.86 32.57
CA ILE A 156 -14.42 -16.78 33.70
C ILE A 156 -15.40 -17.90 33.38
N THR A 157 -14.90 -19.09 33.07
CA THR A 157 -15.70 -20.30 32.96
C THR A 157 -15.79 -20.96 34.33
N GLU A 158 -16.91 -20.77 35.02
CA GLU A 158 -17.41 -21.77 35.96
C GLU A 158 -18.12 -22.85 35.15
N ASN A 159 -17.66 -24.09 35.24
CA ASN A 159 -18.53 -25.25 35.06
C ASN A 159 -18.01 -26.45 35.87
N SER A 160 -18.75 -26.69 36.95
CA SER A 160 -19.03 -27.94 37.65
C SER A 160 -18.60 -29.23 36.92
N ILE A 161 -17.74 -30.01 37.58
CA ILE A 161 -17.63 -31.46 37.35
C ILE A 161 -18.05 -32.14 38.64
N ILE A 162 -19.26 -32.71 38.61
CA ILE A 162 -19.76 -33.69 39.57
C ILE A 162 -19.15 -35.03 39.17
N ALA A 163 -18.45 -35.68 40.09
CA ALA A 163 -18.32 -37.13 40.09
C ALA A 163 -18.11 -37.60 41.55
N GLU A 164 -19.17 -38.18 42.09
CA GLU A 164 -19.14 -39.05 43.25
C GLU A 164 -18.15 -40.21 43.04
N ASN A 165 -17.43 -40.59 44.10
CA ASN A 165 -17.10 -41.98 44.48
C ASN A 165 -16.31 -41.91 45.82
N LEU A 166 -16.94 -42.05 47.00
CA LEU A 166 -17.31 -43.27 47.74
C LEU A 166 -16.11 -44.14 48.20
N VAL A 167 -16.09 -44.41 49.52
CA VAL A 167 -15.41 -45.50 50.26
C VAL A 167 -13.92 -45.24 50.54
N ASN A 168 -13.38 -45.22 51.77
CA ASN A 168 -13.80 -45.58 53.13
C ASN A 168 -13.02 -44.71 54.13
#